data_AF-M1MR96-F1
#
_entry.id   AF-M1MR96-F1
#
_cell.length_a   1.000
_cell.length_b   1.000
_cell.length_c   1.000
_cell.angle_alpha   90.00
_cell.angle_beta   90.00
_cell.angle_gamma   90.00
#
_symmetry.space_group_name_H-M   'P 1'
#
loop_
_entity.id
_entity.type
_entity.pdbx_description
1 polymer ?
#
loop_
_entity_poly.entity_id
_entity_poly.type
_entity_poly.pdbx_seq_one_letter_code
_entity_poly.pdbx_strand_id
1 'polypeptide(L)' 'MNSRYEGMINNLIKYGETSELIKAEVLIGSQSRKDNCADEYSDIDVILFVSDIDFFIKSDEWLNFAEVFIRLIM' A
#
# COMPACT_ATOMS: atom_id res chain seq x y z
N MET A 1 11.14 9.59 -7.09
CA MET A 1 9.68 9.63 -7.34
C MET A 1 9.15 10.98 -6.86
N ASN A 2 7.86 11.27 -7.04
CA ASN A 2 7.25 12.43 -6.36
C ASN A 2 7.39 12.22 -4.84
N SER A 3 7.89 13.21 -4.10
CA SER A 3 8.28 13.07 -2.68
C SER A 3 7.15 12.60 -1.76
N ARG A 4 5.89 12.86 -2.16
CA ARG A 4 4.68 12.41 -1.45
C ARG A 4 4.53 10.89 -1.43
N TYR A 5 4.77 10.21 -2.55
CA TYR A 5 4.57 8.76 -2.64
C TYR A 5 5.67 7.97 -1.95
N GLU A 6 6.89 8.50 -1.89
CA GLU A 6 7.99 7.86 -1.18
C GLU A 6 7.67 7.70 0.32
N GLY A 7 7.07 8.71 0.94
CA GLY A 7 6.63 8.62 2.34
C GLY A 7 5.58 7.53 2.56
N MET A 8 4.57 7.45 1.68
CA MET A 8 3.53 6.42 1.76
C MET A 8 4.08 5.01 1.53
N ILE A 9 4.96 4.82 0.55
CA ILE A 9 5.59 3.53 0.28
C ILE A 9 6.45 3.11 1.47
N ASN A 10 7.18 4.03 2.10
CA ASN A 10 7.94 3.73 3.32
C ASN A 10 7.02 3.35 4.49
N ASN A 11 5.85 3.98 4.63
CA ASN A 11 4.86 3.60 5.64
C ASN A 11 4.29 2.21 5.38
N LEU A 12 4.00 1.86 4.13
CA LEU A 12 3.58 0.51 3.72
C LEU A 12 4.64 -0.52 4.10
N ILE A 13 5.88 -0.32 3.65
CA ILE A 13 7.01 -1.21 3.96
C ILE A 13 7.14 -1.40 5.48
N LYS A 14 7.10 -0.30 6.25
CA LYS A 14 7.17 -0.36 7.71
C LYS A 14 5.98 -1.11 8.32
N TYR A 15 4.78 -0.94 7.77
CA TYR A 15 3.60 -1.68 8.22
C TYR A 15 3.76 -3.18 7.95
N GLY A 16 4.20 -3.57 6.75
CA GLY A 16 4.50 -4.97 6.41
C GLY A 16 5.61 -5.59 7.26
N GLU A 17 6.63 -4.82 7.65
CA GLU A 17 7.72 -5.28 8.53
C GLU A 17 7.30 -5.46 10.00
N THR A 18 6.30 -4.71 10.46
CA THR A 18 5.90 -4.68 11.89
C THR A 18 4.61 -5.44 12.18
N SER A 19 3.75 -5.66 11.18
CA SER A 19 2.50 -6.38 11.33
C SER A 19 2.69 -7.88 11.08
N GLU A 20 2.43 -8.70 12.10
CA GLU A 20 2.45 -10.16 11.95
C GLU A 20 1.36 -10.68 10.99
N LEU A 21 0.34 -9.86 10.72
CA LEU A 21 -0.78 -10.20 9.83
C LEU A 21 -0.40 -10.11 8.36
N ILE A 22 0.64 -9.34 8.01
CA ILE A 22 1.11 -9.16 6.64
C ILE A 22 2.17 -10.21 6.33
N LYS A 23 2.02 -10.92 5.20
CA LYS A 23 2.96 -11.93 4.70
C LYS A 23 3.78 -11.45 3.53
N ALA A 24 3.19 -10.59 2.70
CA ALA A 24 3.87 -9.91 1.61
C ALA A 24 3.05 -8.71 1.13
N GLU A 25 3.74 -7.75 0.54
CA GLU A 25 3.15 -6.58 -0.12
C GLU A 25 3.69 -6.52 -1.54
N VAL A 26 2.81 -6.30 -2.53
CA VAL A 26 3.21 -6.20 -3.94
C VAL A 26 2.67 -4.89 -4.51
N LEU A 27 3.59 -3.97 -4.81
CA LEU A 27 3.28 -2.74 -5.52
C LEU A 27 2.99 -3.04 -6.99
N ILE A 28 1.81 -2.61 -7.46
CA ILE A 28 1.38 -2.75 -8.85
C ILE A 28 0.98 -1.38 -9.41
N GLY A 29 0.49 -1.35 -10.65
CA GLY A 29 -0.07 -0.14 -11.24
C GLY A 29 0.97 0.87 -11.73
N SER A 30 0.56 2.14 -11.82
CA SER A 30 1.38 3.18 -12.47
C SER A 30 2.69 3.46 -11.76
N GLN A 31 2.72 3.31 -10.43
CA GLN A 31 3.88 3.56 -9.58
C GLN A 31 4.96 2.47 -9.66
N SER A 32 4.65 1.27 -10.19
CA SER A 32 5.63 0.19 -10.34
C SER A 32 6.33 0.18 -11.71
N ARG A 33 5.87 0.99 -12.67
CA ARG A 33 6.41 1.04 -14.04
C ARG A 33 7.69 1.87 -14.09
N LYS A 34 8.69 1.36 -14.83
CA LYS A 34 9.93 2.11 -15.13
C LYS A 34 9.74 3.17 -16.21
N ASP A 35 8.81 2.94 -17.13
CA ASP A 35 8.45 3.84 -18.23
C ASP A 35 7.03 4.38 -18.05
N ASN A 36 6.78 5.64 -18.40
CA ASN A 36 5.53 6.37 -18.11
C ASN A 36 5.19 6.37 -16.62
N CYS A 37 6.10 6.95 -15.83
CA CYS A 37 5.96 7.11 -14.40
C CYS A 37 4.68 7.86 -14.04
N ALA A 38 4.09 7.47 -12.92
CA ALA A 38 2.94 8.11 -12.31
C ALA A 38 3.16 9.62 -12.10
N ASP A 39 2.09 10.39 -12.28
CA ASP A 39 2.02 11.82 -12.00
C ASP A 39 1.51 12.09 -10.57
N GLU A 40 1.29 13.35 -10.23
CA GLU A 40 0.78 13.77 -8.91
C GLU A 40 -0.69 13.42 -8.65
N TYR A 41 -1.42 12.96 -9.66
CA TYR A 41 -2.83 12.57 -9.58
C TYR A 41 -3.02 11.06 -9.56
N SER A 42 -1.92 10.31 -9.62
CA SER A 42 -1.94 8.85 -9.68
C SER A 42 -2.16 8.22 -8.30
N ASP A 43 -2.96 7.16 -8.24
CA ASP A 43 -3.14 6.39 -7.01
C ASP A 43 -1.95 5.45 -6.74
N ILE A 44 -1.94 4.83 -5.55
CA ILE A 44 -1.07 3.68 -5.23
C ILE A 44 -1.93 2.43 -5.21
N ASP A 45 -1.58 1.45 -6.05
CA ASP A 45 -2.20 0.13 -6.09
C ASP A 45 -1.28 -0.90 -5.42
N VAL A 46 -1.78 -1.58 -4.38
CA VAL A 46 -1.02 -2.61 -3.63
C VAL A 46 -1.88 -3.86 -3.45
N ILE A 47 -1.25 -5.02 -3.61
CA ILE A 47 -1.81 -6.32 -3.18
C ILE A 47 -1.17 -6.68 -1.85
N LEU A 48 -2.01 -6.94 -0.83
CA LEU A 48 -1.56 -7.41 0.48
C LEU A 48 -1.88 -8.89 0.63
N PHE A 49 -0.86 -9.70 0.90
CA PHE A 49 -1.03 -11.08 1.32
C PHE A 49 -1.11 -11.11 2.83
N VAL A 50 -2.26 -11.54 3.36
CA VAL A 50 -2.55 -11.47 4.80
C VAL A 50 -2.89 -12.84 5.37
N SER A 51 -2.61 -13.06 6.67
CA SER A 51 -3.02 -14.29 7.36
C SER A 51 -4.45 -14.27 7.90
N ASP A 52 -5.05 -13.09 8.05
CA ASP A 52 -6.42 -12.93 8.52
C ASP A 52 -7.16 -11.92 7.65
N ILE A 53 -7.87 -12.41 6.65
CA ILE A 53 -8.60 -11.56 5.69
C ILE A 53 -9.77 -10.80 6.34
N ASP A 54 -10.37 -11.39 7.38
CA ASP A 54 -11.55 -10.84 8.03
C ASP A 54 -11.23 -9.53 8.75
N PHE A 55 -10.06 -9.44 9.38
CA PHE A 55 -9.58 -8.21 10.02
C PHE A 55 -9.51 -7.04 9.02
N PHE A 56 -8.92 -7.23 7.84
CA PHE A 56 -8.74 -6.17 6.85
C PHE A 56 -10.04 -5.75 6.15
N ILE A 57 -11.02 -6.64 6.08
CA ILE A 57 -12.35 -6.35 5.49
C ILE A 57 -13.28 -5.67 6.51
N LYS A 58 -13.22 -6.07 7.79
CA LYS A 58 -14.18 -5.66 8.82
C LYS A 58 -13.70 -4.48 9.67
N SER A 59 -12.43 -4.11 9.58
CA SER A 59 -11.82 -3.02 10.34
C SER A 59 -11.07 -2.05 9.42
N ASP A 60 -11.11 -0.76 9.75
CA ASP A 60 -10.29 0.29 9.13
C ASP A 60 -9.02 0.60 9.96
N GLU A 61 -8.82 -0.06 11.10
CA GLU A 61 -7.66 0.16 11.98
C GLU A 61 -6.31 -0.02 11.26
N TRP A 62 -6.26 -0.90 10.27
CA TRP A 62 -5.06 -1.14 9.48
C TRP A 62 -4.71 0.03 8.56
N LEU A 63 -5.66 0.90 8.22
CA LEU A 63 -5.43 2.08 7.37
C LEU A 63 -4.75 3.23 8.11
N ASN A 64 -4.50 3.11 9.42
CA ASN A 64 -3.85 4.15 10.22
C ASN A 64 -2.43 4.54 9.73
N PHE A 65 -1.78 3.71 8.92
CA PHE A 65 -0.49 4.08 8.30
C PHE A 65 -0.63 4.99 7.07
N ALA A 66 -1.85 5.12 6.51
CA ALA A 66 -2.11 5.77 5.25
C ALA A 66 -2.65 7.20 5.44
N GLU A 67 -1.97 8.19 4.85
CA GLU A 67 -2.42 9.59 4.83
C GLU A 67 -3.23 9.95 3.55
N VAL A 68 -3.44 8.99 2.63
CA VAL A 68 -4.08 9.19 1.31
C VAL A 68 -4.86 7.95 0.89
N PHE A 69 -5.74 8.08 -0.11
CA PHE A 69 -6.48 6.97 -0.74
C PHE A 69 -5.54 5.86 -1.24
N ILE A 70 -5.81 4.63 -0.80
CA ILE A 70 -5.17 3.41 -1.27
C ILE A 70 -6.25 2.54 -1.92
N ARG A 71 -5.98 2.02 -3.11
CA ARG A 71 -6.82 0.99 -3.71
C ARG A 71 -6.27 -0.38 -3.35
N LEU A 72 -7.01 -1.09 -2.51
CA LEU A 72 -6.68 -2.45 -2.13
C LEU A 72 -7.34 -3.45 -3.09
N ILE A 73 -6.54 -4.39 -3.59
CA ILE A 73 -7.02 -5.57 -4.31
C ILE A 73 -6.61 -6.77 -3.46
N MET A 74 -7.61 -7.40 -2.84
CA MET A 74 -7.49 -8.59 -1.99
C MET A 74 -7.78 -9.86 -2.79
#